data_AF-A0A8H3VQ97-F1
#
_entry.id   AF-A0A8H3VQ97-F1
#
_cell.length_a   1.000
_cell.length_b   1.000
_cell.length_c   1.000
_cell.angle_alpha   90.00
_cell.angle_beta   90.00
_cell.angle_gamma   90.00
#
_symmetry.space_group_name_H-M   'P 1'
#
loop_
_entity.id
_entity.type
_entity.pdbx_description
1 polymer ?
#
loop_
_entity_poly.entity_id
_entity_poly.type
_entity_poly.pdbx_seq_one_letter_code
_entity_poly.pdbx_strand_id
1 'polypeptide(L)'
;MNPKKSEIFAPKVQAQAIDRQIWASDVLEIMSREFPMIIWELGHSNALPIQEKTVERVAVEARMIIGAGSETTGNILTHLTYNVLADKMVHDRLMKDLGEVIPDSDFMPNCTQLEKLPYLTAMIKETLRLNVGVHSRLPRVNHIQAKHYKN
;
A
#
# COMPACT_ATOMS: atom_id res chain seq x y z
N MET A 1 -16.21 -4.93 -12.47
CA MET A 1 -15.01 -5.28 -11.68
C MET A 1 -13.87 -5.52 -12.65
N ASN A 2 -12.67 -4.95 -12.44
CA ASN A 2 -11.53 -5.13 -13.35
C ASN A 2 -11.10 -6.61 -13.34
N PRO A 3 -10.97 -7.30 -14.49
CA PRO A 3 -10.61 -8.72 -14.55
C PRO A 3 -9.25 -9.04 -13.88
N LYS A 4 -8.32 -8.08 -13.82
CA LYS A 4 -7.05 -8.24 -13.08
C LYS A 4 -7.23 -8.23 -11.55
N LYS A 5 -8.25 -7.54 -11.03
CA LYS A 5 -8.57 -7.58 -9.59
C LYS A 5 -9.08 -8.97 -9.20
N SER A 6 -9.90 -9.62 -10.03
CA SER A 6 -10.38 -10.98 -9.72
C SER A 6 -9.28 -12.03 -9.70
N GLU A 7 -8.19 -11.87 -10.45
CA GLU A 7 -7.03 -12.80 -10.44
C GLU A 7 -6.21 -12.71 -9.15
N ILE A 8 -5.99 -11.49 -8.63
CA ILE A 8 -5.32 -11.28 -7.33
C ILE A 8 -6.12 -11.91 -6.18
N PHE A 9 -7.44 -11.98 -6.34
CA PHE A 9 -8.38 -12.52 -5.35
C PHE A 9 -8.97 -13.90 -5.75
N ALA A 10 -8.42 -14.59 -6.77
CA ALA A 10 -8.88 -15.90 -7.25
C ALA A 10 -8.48 -17.05 -6.29
N PRO A 11 -9.05 -18.26 -6.44
CA PRO A 11 -9.42 -19.15 -5.35
C PRO A 11 -8.24 -19.57 -4.46
N LYS A 12 -8.54 -19.69 -3.15
CA LYS A 12 -7.64 -20.01 -2.02
C LYS A 12 -6.50 -21.02 -2.30
N VAL A 13 -6.67 -21.93 -3.25
CA VAL A 13 -5.73 -23.02 -3.55
C VAL A 13 -4.44 -22.54 -4.22
N GLN A 14 -4.50 -21.59 -5.16
CA GLN A 14 -3.32 -21.19 -5.95
C GLN A 14 -2.43 -20.20 -5.19
N ALA A 15 -3.04 -19.29 -4.43
CA ALA A 15 -2.32 -18.37 -3.55
C ALA A 15 -1.56 -19.12 -2.45
N GLN A 16 -2.16 -20.17 -1.87
CA GLN A 16 -1.51 -21.01 -0.87
C GLN A 16 -0.27 -21.76 -1.40
N ALA A 17 -0.26 -22.13 -2.67
CA ALA A 17 0.89 -22.81 -3.29
C ALA A 17 2.09 -21.87 -3.41
N ILE A 18 1.87 -20.63 -3.84
CA ILE A 18 2.92 -19.60 -3.94
C ILE A 18 3.44 -19.23 -2.54
N ASP A 19 2.54 -19.02 -1.56
CA ASP A 19 2.95 -18.69 -0.19
C ASP A 19 3.86 -19.78 0.40
N ARG A 20 3.52 -21.06 0.18
CA ARG A 20 4.31 -22.20 0.64
C ARG A 20 5.65 -22.30 -0.08
N GLN A 21 5.69 -22.00 -1.37
CA GLN A 21 6.94 -21.97 -2.13
C GLN A 21 7.89 -20.90 -1.58
N ILE A 22 7.36 -19.69 -1.31
CA ILE A 22 8.11 -18.58 -0.74
C ILE A 22 8.60 -18.93 0.68
N TRP A 23 7.75 -19.58 1.46
CA TRP A 23 8.09 -20.00 2.82
C TRP A 23 9.25 -21.01 2.84
N ALA A 24 9.30 -21.88 1.84
CA ALA A 24 10.34 -22.89 1.69
C ALA A 24 11.58 -22.40 0.90
N SER A 25 11.61 -21.14 0.47
CA SER A 25 12.75 -20.56 -0.25
C SER A 25 14.01 -20.51 0.62
N ASP A 26 15.16 -20.66 -0.03
CA ASP A 26 16.46 -20.60 0.64
C ASP A 26 16.70 -19.22 1.26
N VAL A 27 17.16 -19.23 2.52
CA VAL A 27 17.54 -18.05 3.29
C VAL A 27 18.58 -17.22 2.54
N LEU A 28 19.58 -17.86 1.93
CA LEU A 28 20.65 -17.14 1.25
C LEU A 28 20.15 -16.46 -0.03
N GLU A 29 19.20 -17.08 -0.73
CA GLU A 29 18.57 -16.49 -1.90
C GLU A 29 17.74 -15.26 -1.53
N ILE A 30 16.89 -15.36 -0.50
CA ILE A 30 16.08 -14.23 -0.02
C ILE A 30 16.97 -13.13 0.57
N MET A 31 17.99 -13.54 1.34
CA MET A 31 19.12 -12.77 1.87
C MET A 31 19.76 -11.84 0.83
N SER A 32 19.94 -12.38 -0.37
CA SER A 32 20.65 -11.70 -1.46
C SER A 32 19.82 -10.63 -2.18
N ARG A 33 18.49 -10.61 -1.96
CA ARG A 33 17.61 -9.61 -2.56
C ARG A 33 17.78 -8.28 -1.84
N GLU A 34 17.79 -7.18 -2.59
CA GLU A 34 17.86 -5.82 -2.04
C GLU A 34 16.75 -5.56 -1.00
N PHE A 35 15.56 -6.13 -1.24
CA PHE A 35 14.43 -6.09 -0.31
C PHE A 35 13.86 -7.51 -0.12
N PRO A 36 14.13 -8.16 1.03
CA PRO A 36 13.50 -9.43 1.40
C PRO A 36 11.98 -9.31 1.46
N MET A 37 11.27 -10.39 1.10
CA MET A 37 9.80 -10.38 1.11
C MET A 37 9.25 -10.41 2.53
N ILE A 38 8.24 -9.58 2.80
CA ILE A 38 7.63 -9.43 4.12
C ILE A 38 7.12 -10.75 4.73
N ILE A 39 6.55 -11.65 3.92
CA ILE A 39 6.07 -12.96 4.37
C ILE A 39 7.20 -13.83 4.92
N TRP A 40 8.37 -13.76 4.26
CA TRP A 40 9.54 -14.55 4.64
C TRP A 40 10.16 -13.98 5.92
N GLU A 41 10.33 -12.65 5.99
CA GLU A 41 10.83 -11.95 7.17
C GLU A 41 9.95 -12.22 8.41
N LEU A 42 8.62 -12.11 8.27
CA LEU A 42 7.70 -12.40 9.37
C LEU A 42 7.83 -13.85 9.86
N GLY A 43 8.02 -14.81 8.95
CA GLY A 43 8.18 -16.22 9.29
C GLY A 43 9.49 -16.56 10.02
N HIS A 44 10.56 -15.85 9.70
CA HIS A 44 11.90 -16.13 10.23
C HIS A 44 12.33 -15.16 11.35
N SER A 45 11.60 -14.06 11.57
CA SER A 45 11.88 -13.10 12.64
C SER A 45 11.68 -13.69 14.02
N ASN A 46 12.43 -13.24 15.03
CA ASN A 46 12.19 -13.64 16.43
C ASN A 46 11.08 -12.82 17.12
N ALA A 47 10.34 -11.99 16.37
CA ALA A 47 9.33 -11.09 16.90
C ALA A 47 8.01 -11.79 17.30
N LEU A 48 7.73 -12.96 16.71
CA LEU A 48 6.48 -13.71 16.92
C LEU A 48 6.75 -15.10 17.53
N PRO A 49 5.87 -15.60 18.41
CA PRO A 49 5.89 -16.99 18.88
C PRO A 49 5.79 -17.99 17.71
N ILE A 50 6.37 -19.18 17.86
CA ILE A 50 6.36 -20.22 16.82
C ILE A 50 4.94 -20.60 16.38
N GLN A 51 3.99 -20.54 17.31
CA GLN A 51 2.58 -20.86 17.08
C GLN A 51 1.90 -19.86 16.12
N GLU A 52 2.42 -18.64 16.02
CA GLU A 52 1.88 -17.60 15.14
C GLU A 52 2.52 -17.60 13.74
N LYS A 53 3.58 -18.38 13.55
CA LYS A 53 4.36 -18.46 12.30
C LYS A 53 3.89 -19.59 11.38
N THR A 54 2.60 -19.89 11.38
CA THR A 54 2.05 -20.81 10.37
C THR A 54 1.99 -20.10 9.03
N VAL A 55 2.30 -20.82 7.94
CA VAL A 55 2.30 -20.26 6.58
C VAL A 55 0.97 -19.60 6.28
N GLU A 56 -0.13 -20.26 6.63
CA GLU A 56 -1.49 -19.78 6.39
C GLU A 56 -1.77 -18.45 7.13
N ARG A 57 -1.34 -18.33 8.39
CA ARG A 57 -1.54 -17.12 9.21
C ARG A 57 -0.73 -15.95 8.67
N VAL A 58 0.55 -16.15 8.41
CA VAL A 58 1.46 -15.09 7.94
C VAL A 58 1.09 -14.66 6.54
N ALA A 59 0.69 -15.59 5.66
CA ALA A 59 0.23 -15.26 4.32
C ALA A 59 -1.04 -14.41 4.33
N VAL A 60 -1.96 -14.63 5.28
CA VAL A 60 -3.14 -13.75 5.45
C VAL A 60 -2.71 -12.33 5.81
N GLU A 61 -1.77 -12.15 6.75
CA GLU A 61 -1.26 -10.81 7.10
C GLU A 61 -0.55 -10.15 5.93
N ALA A 62 0.31 -10.88 5.23
CA ALA A 62 1.03 -10.36 4.07
C ALA A 62 0.05 -9.86 2.99
N ARG A 63 -0.99 -10.65 2.68
CA ARG A 63 -2.05 -10.23 1.75
C ARG A 63 -2.82 -9.02 2.24
N MET A 64 -3.13 -8.94 3.53
CA MET A 64 -3.81 -7.79 4.11
C MET A 64 -2.97 -6.51 3.95
N ILE A 65 -1.65 -6.57 4.19
CA ILE A 65 -0.74 -5.44 4.01
C ILE A 65 -0.68 -5.01 2.54
N ILE A 66 -0.53 -5.97 1.62
CA ILE A 66 -0.48 -5.69 0.17
C ILE A 66 -1.80 -5.04 -0.28
N GLY A 67 -2.94 -5.60 0.12
CA GLY A 67 -4.26 -5.07 -0.21
C GLY A 67 -4.47 -3.66 0.34
N ALA A 68 -4.17 -3.46 1.62
CA ALA A 68 -4.30 -2.17 2.29
C ALA A 68 -3.43 -1.09 1.65
N GLY A 69 -2.17 -1.40 1.31
CA GLY A 69 -1.23 -0.45 0.72
C GLY A 69 -1.48 -0.17 -0.76
N SER A 70 -1.86 -1.19 -1.53
CA SER A 70 -1.96 -1.09 -3.00
C SER A 70 -3.26 -0.42 -3.44
N GLU A 71 -4.40 -0.87 -2.93
CA GLU A 71 -5.70 -0.38 -3.41
C GLU A 71 -5.96 1.07 -2.97
N THR A 72 -5.66 1.39 -1.71
CA THR A 72 -5.90 2.74 -1.17
C THR A 72 -5.00 3.77 -1.84
N THR A 73 -3.69 3.52 -1.90
CA THR A 73 -2.71 4.42 -2.53
C THR A 73 -2.96 4.52 -4.03
N GLY A 74 -3.22 3.40 -4.70
CA GLY A 74 -3.52 3.39 -6.14
C GLY A 74 -4.76 4.22 -6.47
N ASN A 75 -5.79 4.19 -5.63
CA ASN A 75 -6.97 5.04 -5.79
C ASN A 75 -6.61 6.54 -5.69
N ILE A 76 -5.84 6.93 -4.67
CA ILE A 76 -5.41 8.33 -4.51
C ILE A 76 -4.57 8.79 -5.70
N LEU A 77 -3.59 7.99 -6.14
CA LEU A 77 -2.76 8.31 -7.30
C LEU A 77 -3.60 8.49 -8.57
N THR A 78 -4.57 7.60 -8.80
CA THR A 78 -5.50 7.69 -9.94
C THR A 78 -6.26 9.02 -9.95
N HIS A 79 -6.83 9.40 -8.80
CA HIS A 79 -7.56 10.66 -8.67
C HIS A 79 -6.64 11.89 -8.79
N LEU A 80 -5.42 11.82 -8.23
CA LEU A 80 -4.45 12.89 -8.34
C LEU A 80 -4.09 13.13 -9.81
N THR A 81 -3.75 12.08 -10.54
CA THR A 81 -3.42 12.15 -11.97
C THR A 81 -4.60 12.69 -12.78
N TYR A 82 -5.82 12.22 -12.51
CA TYR A 82 -7.01 12.74 -13.17
C TYR A 82 -7.20 14.25 -12.93
N ASN A 83 -7.15 14.70 -11.67
CA ASN A 83 -7.35 16.11 -11.33
C ASN A 83 -6.28 17.02 -11.94
N VAL A 84 -5.02 16.55 -12.00
CA VAL A 84 -3.94 17.27 -12.66
C VAL A 84 -4.19 17.39 -14.15
N LEU A 85 -4.58 16.30 -14.82
CA LEU A 85 -4.78 16.30 -16.28
C LEU A 85 -6.09 16.97 -16.73
N ALA A 86 -7.10 17.02 -15.87
CA ALA A 86 -8.40 17.60 -16.18
C ALA A 86 -8.40 19.14 -16.17
N ASP A 87 -7.47 19.77 -15.46
CA ASP A 87 -7.36 21.23 -15.38
C ASP A 87 -5.97 21.70 -15.85
N LYS A 88 -5.94 22.38 -17.00
CA LYS A 88 -4.70 22.89 -17.60
C LYS A 88 -3.95 23.86 -16.67
N MET A 89 -4.67 24.67 -15.90
CA MET A 89 -4.04 25.63 -14.97
C MET A 89 -3.34 24.90 -13.83
N VAL A 90 -3.96 23.84 -13.30
CA VAL A 90 -3.37 22.97 -12.27
C VAL A 90 -2.16 22.24 -12.83
N HIS A 91 -2.29 21.63 -14.01
CA HIS A 91 -1.19 20.96 -14.72
C HIS A 91 0.02 21.88 -14.89
N ASP A 92 -0.17 23.03 -15.52
CA ASP A 92 0.93 23.94 -15.87
C ASP A 92 1.65 24.45 -14.61
N ARG A 93 0.89 24.73 -13.55
CA ARG A 93 1.45 25.15 -12.27
C ARG A 93 2.27 24.04 -11.61
N LEU A 94 1.79 22.79 -11.62
CA LEU A 94 2.51 21.66 -11.07
C LEU A 94 3.79 21.36 -11.87
N MET A 95 3.71 21.38 -13.20
CA MET A 95 4.87 21.16 -14.07
C MET A 95 5.92 22.24 -13.92
N LYS A 96 5.53 23.50 -13.63
CA LYS A 96 6.47 24.57 -13.29
C LYS A 96 7.25 24.25 -12.01
N ASP A 97 6.56 23.93 -10.92
CA ASP A 97 7.19 23.59 -9.63
C ASP A 97 8.10 22.35 -9.77
N LEU A 98 7.68 21.34 -10.54
CA LEU A 98 8.48 20.13 -10.79
C LEU A 98 9.72 20.43 -11.65
N GLY A 99 9.59 21.27 -12.68
CA GLY A 99 10.71 21.61 -13.57
C GLY A 99 11.85 22.36 -12.87
N GLU A 100 11.59 23.02 -11.74
CA GLU A 100 12.63 23.66 -10.94
C GLU A 100 13.54 22.65 -10.21
N VAL A 101 13.04 21.45 -9.93
CA VAL A 101 13.81 20.41 -9.19
C VAL A 101 14.10 19.15 -10.01
N ILE A 102 13.42 18.95 -11.14
CA ILE A 102 13.61 17.86 -12.10
C ILE A 102 14.10 18.48 -13.42
N PRO A 103 15.40 18.82 -13.53
CA PRO A 103 15.96 19.46 -14.72
C PRO A 103 16.05 18.50 -15.92
N ASP A 104 16.14 17.20 -15.67
CA ASP A 104 16.19 16.13 -16.67
C ASP A 104 15.41 14.90 -16.17
N SER A 105 14.86 14.15 -17.11
CA SER A 105 14.24 12.83 -16.90
C SER A 105 15.15 11.81 -16.21
N ASP A 106 16.46 11.92 -16.40
CA ASP A 106 17.44 11.04 -15.74
C ASP A 106 17.72 11.43 -14.28
N PHE A 107 17.27 12.61 -13.85
CA PHE A 107 17.46 13.10 -12.48
C PHE A 107 16.13 13.13 -11.72
N MET A 108 15.87 12.10 -10.92
CA MET A 108 14.73 12.07 -10.00
C MET A 108 15.17 12.46 -8.58
N PRO A 109 14.65 13.57 -8.01
CA PRO A 109 14.90 13.92 -6.62
C PRO A 109 14.37 12.85 -5.66
N ASN A 110 14.99 12.74 -4.49
CA ASN A 110 14.48 11.83 -3.46
C ASN A 110 13.16 12.34 -2.84
N CYS A 111 12.45 11.46 -2.12
CA CYS A 111 11.16 11.78 -1.51
C CYS A 111 11.23 13.04 -0.63
N THR A 112 12.28 13.20 0.19
CA THR A 112 12.49 14.35 1.07
C THR A 112 12.63 15.68 0.31
N GLN A 113 13.16 15.65 -0.91
CA GLN A 113 13.23 16.84 -1.77
C GLN A 113 11.85 17.16 -2.38
N LEU A 114 11.13 16.14 -2.87
CA LEU A 114 9.80 16.31 -3.45
C LEU A 114 8.76 16.78 -2.43
N GLU A 115 8.82 16.30 -1.19
CA GLU A 115 7.92 16.71 -0.09
C GLU A 115 8.00 18.22 0.22
N LYS A 116 9.14 18.85 -0.08
CA LYS A 116 9.34 20.30 0.13
C LYS A 116 8.65 21.15 -0.93
N LEU A 117 8.20 20.58 -2.04
CA LEU A 117 7.48 21.30 -3.08
C LEU A 117 6.08 21.68 -2.58
N PRO A 118 5.80 22.97 -2.35
CA PRO A 118 4.56 23.38 -1.69
C PRO A 118 3.31 23.01 -2.50
N TYR A 119 3.37 23.17 -3.84
CA TYR A 119 2.20 22.90 -4.68
C TYR A 119 1.94 21.40 -4.87
N LEU A 120 2.98 20.58 -5.04
CA LEU A 120 2.84 19.12 -5.07
C LEU A 120 2.22 18.62 -3.76
N THR A 121 2.72 19.08 -2.61
CA THR A 121 2.19 18.70 -1.29
C THR A 121 0.75 19.19 -1.11
N ALA A 122 0.40 20.39 -1.58
CA ALA A 122 -0.97 20.88 -1.56
C ALA A 122 -1.90 20.00 -2.42
N MET A 123 -1.48 19.60 -3.61
CA MET A 123 -2.25 18.72 -4.51
C MET A 123 -2.47 17.32 -3.92
N ILE A 124 -1.45 16.73 -3.28
CA ILE A 124 -1.59 15.45 -2.57
C ILE A 124 -2.62 15.57 -1.45
N LYS A 125 -2.50 16.60 -0.61
CA LYS A 125 -3.43 16.86 0.50
C LYS A 125 -4.86 17.10 0.02
N GLU A 126 -5.02 17.88 -1.05
CA GLU A 126 -6.33 18.17 -1.61
C GLU A 126 -6.97 16.94 -2.24
N THR A 127 -6.19 16.12 -2.93
CA THR A 127 -6.67 14.83 -3.47
C THR A 127 -7.13 13.91 -2.35
N LEU A 128 -6.38 13.85 -1.24
CA LEU A 128 -6.77 13.10 -0.04
C LEU A 128 -8.04 13.66 0.62
N ARG A 129 -8.22 14.98 0.63
CA ARG A 129 -9.44 15.62 1.16
C ARG A 129 -10.68 15.30 0.33
N LEU A 130 -10.54 15.28 -0.99
CA LEU A 130 -11.63 15.00 -1.92
C LEU A 130 -11.97 13.50 -2.01
N ASN A 131 -10.99 12.63 -1.78
CA ASN A 131 -11.20 11.19 -1.75
C ASN A 131 -11.69 10.71 -0.39
N VAL A 132 -12.92 10.22 -0.35
CA VAL A 132 -13.54 9.65 0.87
C VAL A 132 -12.97 8.29 1.30
N GLY A 133 -12.04 7.70 0.52
CA GLY A 133 -11.35 6.46 0.87
C GLY A 133 -12.29 5.33 1.33
N VAL A 134 -11.83 4.54 2.32
CA VAL A 134 -12.68 3.56 3.00
C VAL A 134 -13.55 4.29 4.03
N HIS A 135 -14.82 4.46 3.69
CA HIS A 135 -15.81 5.24 4.44
C HIS A 135 -16.49 4.43 5.56
N SER A 136 -16.23 3.13 5.66
CA SER A 136 -16.66 2.30 6.79
C SER A 136 -15.67 2.38 7.95
N ARG A 137 -16.16 2.54 9.19
CA ARG A 137 -15.32 2.41 10.38
C ARG A 137 -14.90 0.94 10.55
N LEU A 138 -13.66 0.72 11.00
CA LEU A 138 -13.28 -0.60 11.52
C LEU A 138 -14.15 -0.93 12.75
N PRO A 139 -14.78 -2.12 12.80
CA PRO A 139 -15.62 -2.49 13.93
C PRO A 139 -14.75 -2.58 15.19
N ARG A 140 -15.12 -1.80 16.22
CA ARG A 140 -14.45 -1.83 17.52
C ARG A 140 -15.25 -2.70 18.49
N VAL A 141 -14.71 -3.86 18.82
CA VAL A 141 -15.26 -4.78 19.83
C VAL A 141 -14.72 -4.40 21.20
N ASN A 142 -15.59 -4.30 22.20
CA ASN A 142 -15.16 -4.22 23.60
C ASN A 142 -15.11 -5.64 24.15
N HIS A 143 -13.92 -6.14 24.46
CA HIS A 143 -13.73 -7.50 24.99
C HIS A 143 -14.07 -7.64 26.48
N ILE A 144 -14.38 -6.54 27.17
CA ILE A 144 -14.63 -6.50 28.62
C ILE A 144 -16.12 -6.42 28.93
N GLN A 145 -16.88 -5.64 28.17
CA GLN A 145 -18.29 -5.38 28.46
C GLN A 145 -19.14 -5.22 27.19
N ALA A 146 -20.35 -5.77 27.23
CA ALA A 146 -21.37 -5.54 26.21
C ALA A 146 -21.75 -4.04 26.16
N LYS A 147 -21.76 -3.45 24.96
CA LYS A 147 -22.22 -2.08 24.75
C LYS A 147 -23.75 -2.08 24.69
N HIS A 148 -24.39 -1.55 25.73
CA HIS A 148 -25.83 -1.27 25.71
C HIS A 148 -26.05 0.16 25.20
N TYR A 149 -26.84 0.32 24.14
CA TYR A 149 -27.29 1.65 23.70
C TYR A 149 -28.46 2.10 24.58
N LYS A 150 -28.51 3.40 24.94
CA LYS A 150 -29.70 3.96 25.60
C LYS A 150 -30.84 4.00 24.58
N ASN A 151 -31.98 3.43 24.94
CA ASN A 151 -33.25 3.62 24.24
C ASN A 151 -33.75 5.06 24.45
#